data_AF-A0A3D1BJ85-F1
#
_entry.id   AF-A0A3D1BJ85-F1
#
_cell.length_a   1.000
_cell.length_b   1.000
_cell.length_c   1.000
_cell.angle_alpha   90.00
_cell.angle_beta   90.00
_cell.angle_gamma   90.00
#
_symmetry.space_group_name_H-M   'P 1'
#
loop_
_entity.id
_entity.type
_entity.pdbx_description
1 polymer ?
#
loop_
_entity_poly.entity_id
_entity_poly.type
_entity_poly.pdbx_seq_one_letter_code
_entity_poly.pdbx_strand_id
1 'polypeptide(L)'
;MRRVKYDFKQNRSKGTKEKDNWVSKIFNSMVGRILLLGVSILMVLSVYRSIKQMVQKISLLKQAEYEVEELRIKNLELSLQIEEASSIEHLEQEARDRLNYGKGNEVVFVINDELIDLGKEKVESVLYAGSRIENVEVWSEWVDFVVEGY
;
A
#
# COMPACT_ATOMS: atom_id res chain seq x y z
N MET A 1 24.08 -65.05 71.85
CA MET A 1 23.01 -64.37 71.09
C MET A 1 23.57 -63.10 70.46
N ARG A 2 23.59 -63.02 69.11
CA ARG A 2 24.07 -61.87 68.32
C ARG A 2 22.98 -60.79 68.26
N ARG A 3 23.31 -59.55 68.62
CA ARG A 3 22.44 -58.38 68.33
C ARG A 3 22.76 -57.87 66.93
N VAL A 4 21.77 -57.94 66.04
CA VAL A 4 21.84 -57.32 64.71
C VAL A 4 21.52 -55.84 64.88
N LYS A 5 22.48 -54.98 64.56
CA LYS A 5 22.28 -53.53 64.52
C LYS A 5 21.64 -53.19 63.18
N TYR A 6 20.44 -52.65 63.21
CA TYR A 6 19.86 -52.00 62.03
C TYR A 6 20.45 -50.60 61.92
N ASP A 7 21.13 -50.34 60.81
CA ASP A 7 21.68 -49.03 60.50
C ASP A 7 20.57 -48.21 59.83
N PHE A 8 19.86 -47.38 60.60
CA PHE A 8 18.85 -46.48 60.07
C PHE A 8 19.57 -45.33 59.37
N LYS A 9 19.74 -45.47 58.05
CA LYS A 9 20.35 -44.46 57.19
C LYS A 9 19.42 -43.24 57.12
N GLN A 10 19.61 -42.32 58.05
CA GLN A 10 18.96 -41.01 58.04
C GLN A 10 19.32 -40.31 56.73
N ASN A 11 18.33 -40.17 55.84
CA ASN A 11 18.43 -39.31 54.68
C ASN A 11 18.59 -37.89 55.21
N ARG A 12 19.83 -37.40 55.30
CA ARG A 12 20.10 -35.98 55.48
C ARG A 12 19.35 -35.27 54.37
N SER A 13 18.40 -34.42 54.75
CA SER A 13 17.84 -33.43 53.85
C SER A 13 19.02 -32.76 53.17
N LYS A 14 19.12 -32.96 51.85
CA LYS A 14 19.97 -32.12 51.00
C LYS A 14 19.48 -30.71 51.28
N GLY A 15 20.26 -29.93 52.04
CA GLY A 15 20.05 -28.51 52.16
C GLY A 15 19.81 -28.00 50.75
N THR A 16 18.64 -27.40 50.56
CA THR A 16 18.33 -26.64 49.35
C THR A 16 19.48 -25.65 49.21
N LYS A 17 20.41 -25.93 48.30
CA LYS A 17 21.45 -24.99 47.94
C LYS A 17 20.68 -23.73 47.57
N GLU A 18 20.81 -22.70 48.41
CA GLU A 18 20.40 -21.35 48.06
C GLU A 18 20.94 -21.13 46.65
N LYS A 19 20.04 -21.10 45.66
CA LYS A 19 20.39 -20.55 44.37
C LYS A 19 20.72 -19.12 44.71
N ASP A 20 22.01 -18.81 44.74
CA ASP A 20 22.50 -17.44 44.76
C ASP A 20 21.70 -16.70 43.68
N ASN A 21 20.72 -15.91 44.11
CA ASN A 21 19.79 -15.21 43.23
C ASN A 21 20.55 -14.01 42.66
N TRP A 22 21.57 -14.29 41.85
CA TRP A 22 22.40 -13.29 41.19
C TRP A 22 21.55 -12.31 40.37
N VAL A 23 20.43 -12.79 39.83
CA VAL A 23 19.40 -11.98 39.19
C VAL A 23 18.83 -10.93 40.16
N SER A 24 18.39 -11.33 41.36
CA SER A 24 17.86 -10.36 42.34
C SER A 24 18.94 -9.41 42.86
N LYS A 25 20.20 -9.85 42.95
CA LYS A 25 21.35 -8.98 43.25
C LYS A 25 21.52 -7.89 42.17
N ILE A 26 21.34 -8.21 40.88
CA ILE A 26 21.39 -7.22 39.79
C ILE A 26 20.20 -6.25 39.87
N PHE A 27 18.98 -6.75 40.04
CA PHE A 27 17.78 -5.91 40.14
C PHE A 27 17.75 -4.99 41.38
N ASN A 28 18.39 -5.41 42.49
CA ASN A 28 18.49 -4.59 43.70
C ASN A 28 19.71 -3.67 43.72
N SER A 29 20.73 -3.93 42.91
CA SER A 29 21.88 -3.04 42.80
C SER A 29 21.52 -1.76 42.02
N MET A 30 21.98 -0.60 42.51
CA MET A 30 21.75 0.69 41.84
C MET A 30 22.34 0.73 40.42
N VAL A 31 23.50 0.09 40.24
CA VAL A 31 24.16 -0.06 38.93
C VAL A 31 23.34 -0.93 37.99
N GLY A 32 22.81 -2.07 38.46
CA GLY A 32 21.98 -2.95 37.64
C GLY A 32 20.67 -2.31 37.21
N ARG A 33 20.04 -1.48 38.07
CA ARG A 33 18.86 -0.68 37.70
C ARG A 33 19.16 0.33 36.60
N ILE A 34 20.30 1.04 36.67
CA ILE A 34 20.75 1.96 35.61
C ILE A 34 20.98 1.23 34.28
N LEU A 35 21.62 0.05 34.35
CA LEU A 35 21.90 -0.77 33.18
C LEU A 35 20.62 -1.28 32.53
N LEU A 36 19.67 -1.77 33.34
CA LEU A 36 18.37 -2.23 32.86
C LEU A 36 17.54 -1.11 32.23
N LEU A 37 17.59 0.10 32.80
CA LEU A 37 16.99 1.29 32.19
C LEU A 37 17.62 1.61 30.83
N GLY A 38 18.94 1.55 30.73
CA GLY A 38 19.66 1.72 29.48
C GLY A 38 19.26 0.68 28.42
N VAL A 39 19.20 -0.60 28.80
CA VAL A 39 18.76 -1.68 27.91
C VAL A 39 17.29 -1.51 27.49
N SER A 40 16.43 -1.08 28.40
CA SER A 40 15.02 -0.79 28.08
C SER A 40 14.88 0.33 27.06
N ILE A 41 15.62 1.43 27.23
CA ILE A 41 15.63 2.55 26.28
C ILE A 41 16.19 2.10 24.92
N LEU A 42 17.26 1.31 24.90
CA LEU A 42 17.83 0.76 23.68
C LEU A 42 16.85 -0.18 22.95
N MET A 43 16.10 -1.00 23.68
CA MET A 43 15.02 -1.84 23.14
C MET A 43 13.93 -1.00 22.49
N VAL A 44 13.46 0.06 23.14
CA VAL A 44 12.43 0.93 22.57
C VAL A 44 12.96 1.63 21.32
N LEU A 45 14.19 2.13 21.33
CA LEU A 45 14.82 2.75 20.16
C LEU A 45 15.03 1.76 19.00
N SER A 46 15.36 0.50 19.29
CA SER A 46 15.55 -0.52 18.26
C SER A 46 14.22 -0.90 17.60
N VAL A 47 13.17 -1.08 18.39
CA VAL A 47 11.81 -1.34 17.88
C VAL A 47 11.31 -0.17 17.06
N TYR A 48 11.47 1.07 17.54
CA TYR A 48 11.07 2.27 16.79
C TYR A 48 11.79 2.37 15.44
N ARG A 49 13.11 2.13 15.41
CA ARG A 49 13.88 2.09 14.16
C ARG A 49 13.42 0.98 13.22
N SER A 50 13.11 -0.20 13.78
CA SER A 50 12.63 -1.35 13.03
C SER A 50 11.28 -1.07 12.36
N ILE A 51 10.32 -0.49 13.09
CA ILE A 51 9.01 -0.11 12.55
C ILE A 51 9.18 0.93 11.44
N LYS A 52 10.02 1.95 11.64
CA LYS A 52 10.27 2.97 10.60
C LYS A 52 10.85 2.37 9.31
N GLN A 53 11.77 1.41 9.42
CA GLN A 53 12.33 0.70 8.27
C GLN A 53 11.30 -0.23 7.60
N MET A 54 10.42 -0.85 8.38
CA MET A 54 9.37 -1.74 7.87
C MET A 54 8.34 -0.99 7.03
N VAL A 55 7.91 0.21 7.47
CA VAL A 55 6.98 1.05 6.72
C VAL A 55 7.54 1.42 5.34
N GLN A 56 8.84 1.76 5.27
CA GLN A 56 9.50 2.06 3.99
C GLN A 56 9.58 0.85 3.05
N LYS A 57 9.71 -0.36 3.60
CA LYS A 57 9.73 -1.59 2.78
C LYS A 57 8.34 -1.98 2.29
N ILE A 58 7.28 -1.70 3.06
CA ILE A 58 5.90 -1.92 2.66
C ILE A 58 5.52 -1.03 1.46
N SER A 59 5.94 0.24 1.46
CA SER A 59 5.68 1.12 0.31
C SER A 59 6.40 0.64 -0.95
N LEU A 60 7.63 0.11 -0.82
CA LEU A 60 8.36 -0.46 -1.96
C LEU A 60 7.70 -1.73 -2.50
N LEU A 61 7.22 -2.62 -1.63
CA LEU A 61 6.51 -3.84 -2.04
C LEU A 61 5.20 -3.50 -2.77
N LYS A 62 4.43 -2.55 -2.24
CA LYS A 62 3.18 -2.11 -2.85
C LYS A 62 3.41 -1.42 -4.21
N GLN A 63 4.51 -0.66 -4.34
CA GLN A 63 4.89 -0.04 -5.60
C GLN A 63 5.28 -1.08 -6.65
N ALA A 64 6.05 -2.11 -6.27
CA ALA A 64 6.42 -3.18 -7.19
C ALA A 64 5.20 -4.00 -7.65
N GLU A 65 4.23 -4.23 -6.77
CA GLU A 65 2.98 -4.92 -7.12
C GLU A 65 2.16 -4.10 -8.13
N TYR A 66 2.05 -2.80 -7.90
CA TYR A 66 1.35 -1.87 -8.81
C TYR A 66 2.04 -1.81 -10.20
N GLU A 67 3.37 -1.76 -10.24
CA GLU A 67 4.14 -1.74 -11.50
C GLU A 67 3.90 -3.02 -12.32
N VAL A 68 3.83 -4.18 -11.68
CA VAL A 68 3.54 -5.44 -12.39
C VAL A 68 2.10 -5.48 -12.92
N GLU A 69 1.14 -4.94 -12.16
CA GLU A 69 -0.25 -4.85 -12.60
C GLU A 69 -0.39 -3.88 -13.78
N GLU A 70 0.21 -2.70 -13.71
CA GLU A 70 0.24 -1.72 -14.80
C GLU A 70 0.88 -2.32 -16.07
N LEU A 71 2.02 -3.00 -15.93
CA LEU A 71 2.69 -3.67 -17.04
C LEU A 71 1.81 -4.75 -17.68
N ARG A 72 1.01 -5.49 -16.89
CA ARG A 72 0.07 -6.49 -17.43
C ARG A 72 -1.06 -5.84 -18.20
N ILE A 73 -1.66 -4.78 -17.66
CA ILE A 73 -2.71 -4.01 -18.35
C ILE A 73 -2.17 -3.46 -19.66
N LYS A 74 -0.98 -2.85 -19.62
CA LYS A 74 -0.32 -2.30 -20.81
C LYS A 74 0.02 -3.36 -21.85
N ASN A 75 0.44 -4.55 -21.43
CA ASN A 75 0.70 -5.67 -22.35
C ASN A 75 -0.59 -6.17 -23.03
N LEU A 76 -1.69 -6.25 -22.28
CA LEU A 76 -3.00 -6.59 -22.81
C LEU A 76 -3.48 -5.53 -23.81
N GLU A 77 -3.37 -4.25 -23.45
CA GLU A 77 -3.72 -3.12 -24.32
C GLU A 77 -2.93 -3.16 -25.63
N LEU A 78 -1.61 -3.32 -25.55
CA LEU A 78 -0.75 -3.41 -26.74
C LEU A 78 -1.09 -4.63 -27.59
N SER A 79 -1.44 -5.75 -26.97
CA SER A 79 -1.83 -6.96 -27.69
C SER A 79 -3.15 -6.78 -28.44
N LEU A 80 -4.12 -6.09 -27.83
CA LEU A 80 -5.39 -5.72 -28.47
C LEU A 80 -5.17 -4.74 -29.63
N GLN A 81 -4.33 -3.73 -29.45
CA GLN A 81 -3.98 -2.80 -30.54
C GLN A 81 -3.28 -3.49 -31.70
N ILE A 82 -2.39 -4.46 -31.42
CA ILE A 82 -1.74 -5.26 -32.47
C ILE A 82 -2.77 -6.12 -33.19
N GLU A 83 -3.69 -6.76 -32.47
CA GLU A 83 -4.75 -7.59 -33.05
C GLU A 83 -5.70 -6.75 -33.92
N GLU A 84 -6.08 -5.57 -33.46
CA GLU A 84 -6.90 -4.62 -34.22
C GLU A 84 -6.16 -4.09 -35.46
N ALA A 85 -4.91 -3.66 -35.31
CA ALA A 85 -4.09 -3.17 -36.43
C ALA A 85 -3.74 -4.28 -37.44
N SER A 86 -3.67 -5.54 -36.99
CA SER A 86 -3.44 -6.71 -37.84
C SER A 86 -4.73 -7.27 -38.44
N SER A 87 -5.90 -6.75 -38.02
CA SER A 87 -7.17 -7.17 -38.59
C SER A 87 -7.22 -6.83 -40.08
N ILE A 88 -7.82 -7.72 -40.86
CA ILE A 88 -7.95 -7.58 -42.31
C ILE A 88 -8.67 -6.28 -42.68
N GLU A 89 -9.61 -5.84 -41.85
CA GLU A 89 -10.40 -4.62 -42.07
C GLU A 89 -9.56 -3.35 -41.91
N HIS A 90 -8.70 -3.28 -40.87
CA HIS A 90 -7.74 -2.18 -40.72
C HIS A 90 -6.69 -2.17 -41.83
N LEU A 91 -6.14 -3.33 -42.21
CA LEU A 91 -5.18 -3.43 -43.31
C LEU A 91 -5.80 -3.01 -44.65
N GLU A 92 -7.07 -3.35 -44.89
CA GLU A 92 -7.78 -2.93 -46.10
C GLU A 92 -8.08 -1.43 -46.08
N GLN A 93 -8.47 -0.85 -44.95
CA GLN A 93 -8.72 0.58 -44.81
C GLN A 93 -7.43 1.41 -44.98
N GLU A 94 -6.35 1.03 -44.31
CA GLU A 94 -5.03 1.66 -44.45
C GLU A 94 -4.49 1.52 -45.90
N ALA A 95 -4.69 0.36 -46.53
CA ALA A 95 -4.32 0.17 -47.93
C ALA A 95 -5.17 1.04 -48.88
N ARG A 96 -6.48 1.19 -48.61
CA ARG A 96 -7.38 2.06 -49.38
C ARG A 96 -6.98 3.53 -49.28
N ASP A 97 -6.70 4.02 -48.08
CA ASP A 97 -6.26 5.40 -47.84
C ASP A 97 -4.92 5.68 -48.54
N ARG A 98 -3.96 4.76 -48.43
CA ARG A 98 -2.64 4.89 -49.09
C ARG A 98 -2.73 4.84 -50.61
N LEU A 99 -3.68 4.10 -51.15
CA LEU A 99 -3.90 3.97 -52.60
C LEU A 99 -4.95 4.96 -53.13
N ASN A 100 -5.50 5.82 -52.27
CA ASN A 100 -6.56 6.78 -52.57
C ASN A 100 -7.78 6.13 -53.28
N TYR A 101 -8.09 4.88 -52.94
CA TYR A 101 -9.21 4.13 -53.48
C TYR A 101 -10.44 4.27 -52.56
N GLY A 102 -11.18 5.37 -52.72
CA GLY A 102 -12.50 5.52 -52.12
C GLY A 102 -13.48 4.49 -52.70
N LYS A 103 -14.41 3.99 -51.89
CA LYS A 103 -15.47 3.09 -52.38
C LYS A 103 -16.29 3.89 -53.40
N GLY A 104 -16.67 3.28 -54.52
CA GLY A 104 -17.34 3.98 -55.64
C GLY A 104 -18.69 4.66 -55.34
N ASN A 105 -19.10 4.75 -54.07
CA ASN A 105 -20.36 5.28 -53.59
C ASN A 105 -20.24 6.10 -52.28
N GLU A 106 -19.07 6.67 -51.97
CA GLU A 106 -18.91 7.52 -50.77
C GLU A 106 -19.35 8.96 -51.02
N VAL A 107 -20.23 9.44 -50.14
CA VAL A 107 -20.68 10.84 -50.08
C VAL A 107 -19.73 11.59 -49.16
N VAL A 108 -18.89 12.46 -49.74
CA VAL A 108 -18.01 13.35 -48.97
C VAL A 108 -18.86 14.46 -48.34
N PHE A 109 -19.03 14.41 -47.03
CA PHE A 109 -19.76 15.42 -46.27
C PHE A 109 -18.79 16.53 -45.83
N VAL A 110 -18.79 17.65 -46.54
CA VAL A 110 -18.01 18.83 -46.14
C VAL A 110 -18.83 19.61 -45.11
N ILE A 111 -18.44 19.52 -43.85
CA ILE A 111 -19.05 20.31 -42.78
C ILE A 111 -18.46 21.73 -42.87
N ASN A 112 -19.31 22.72 -43.05
CA ASN A 112 -18.92 24.13 -43.02
C ASN A 112 -18.47 24.51 -41.59
N ASP A 113 -17.36 25.24 -41.46
CA ASP A 113 -16.80 25.68 -40.18
C ASP A 113 -17.83 26.41 -39.29
N GLU A 114 -18.78 27.13 -39.89
CA GLU A 114 -19.87 27.80 -39.17
C GLU A 114 -20.77 26.81 -38.39
N LEU A 115 -20.98 25.59 -38.93
CA LEU A 115 -21.78 24.55 -38.28
C LEU A 115 -21.02 23.88 -37.14
N ILE A 116 -19.68 23.88 -37.19
CA ILE A 116 -18.83 23.33 -36.13
C ILE A 116 -18.92 24.23 -34.90
N ASP A 117 -18.84 25.55 -35.09
CA ASP A 117 -18.88 26.50 -33.97
C ASP A 117 -20.27 26.53 -33.31
N LEU A 118 -21.34 26.45 -34.10
CA LEU A 118 -22.72 26.33 -33.60
C LEU A 118 -22.94 25.01 -32.83
N GLY A 119 -22.27 23.94 -33.27
CA GLY A 119 -22.26 22.64 -32.58
C GLY A 119 -21.54 22.70 -31.24
N LYS A 120 -20.37 23.33 -31.18
CA LYS A 120 -19.58 23.51 -29.95
C LYS A 120 -20.35 24.31 -28.90
N GLU A 121 -20.95 25.43 -29.29
CA GLU A 121 -21.74 26.28 -28.38
C GLU A 121 -22.91 25.49 -27.77
N LYS A 122 -23.60 24.68 -28.57
CA LYS A 122 -24.70 23.85 -28.10
C LYS A 122 -24.23 22.73 -27.16
N VAL A 123 -23.11 22.08 -27.45
CA VAL A 123 -22.54 21.04 -26.61
C VAL A 123 -22.05 21.61 -25.28
N GLU A 124 -21.36 22.75 -25.29
CA GLU A 124 -20.92 23.44 -24.07
C GLU A 124 -22.11 23.86 -23.20
N SER A 125 -23.18 24.37 -23.81
CA SER A 125 -24.40 24.75 -23.08
C SER A 125 -25.05 23.56 -22.37
N VAL A 126 -24.95 22.35 -22.92
CA VAL A 126 -25.51 21.13 -22.31
C VAL A 126 -24.58 20.58 -21.22
N LEU A 127 -23.27 20.60 -21.45
CA LEU A 127 -22.29 20.08 -20.50
C LEU A 127 -22.15 20.94 -19.23
N TYR A 128 -22.30 22.26 -19.35
CA TYR A 128 -22.09 23.19 -18.24
C TYR A 128 -23.38 23.82 -17.67
N ALA A 129 -24.57 23.43 -18.14
CA ALA A 129 -25.87 23.94 -17.64
C ALA A 129 -26.13 23.68 -16.14
N GLY A 130 -25.38 22.77 -15.51
CA GLY A 130 -25.63 22.33 -14.13
C GLY A 130 -24.49 22.57 -13.13
N SER A 131 -23.30 23.00 -13.56
CA SER A 131 -22.15 23.13 -12.64
C SER A 131 -22.16 24.48 -11.92
N ARG A 132 -23.14 24.70 -11.04
CA ARG A 132 -22.87 25.51 -9.84
C ARG A 132 -21.92 24.69 -9.00
N ILE A 133 -20.63 24.97 -9.14
CA ILE A 133 -19.64 24.53 -8.18
C ILE A 133 -19.97 25.32 -6.91
N GLU A 134 -20.87 24.78 -6.09
CA GLU A 134 -20.90 25.17 -4.69
C GLU A 134 -19.53 24.78 -4.14
N ASN A 135 -18.71 25.79 -3.96
CA ASN A 135 -17.42 25.69 -3.29
C ASN A 135 -17.74 25.48 -1.81
N VAL A 136 -18.18 24.27 -1.47
CA VAL A 136 -18.26 23.83 -0.08
C VAL A 136 -16.80 23.67 0.31
N GLU A 137 -16.29 24.64 1.06
CA GLU A 137 -14.97 24.57 1.67
C GLU A 137 -14.95 23.35 2.59
N VAL A 138 -14.50 22.20 2.08
CA VAL A 138 -14.38 20.93 2.82
C VAL A 138 -13.66 21.11 4.16
N TRP A 139 -12.82 22.13 4.27
CA TRP A 139 -12.17 22.55 5.51
C TRP A 139 -13.15 22.91 6.65
N SER A 140 -14.31 23.52 6.35
CA SER A 140 -15.29 23.89 7.38
C SER A 140 -15.89 22.66 8.06
N GLU A 141 -16.16 21.59 7.31
CA GLU A 141 -16.67 20.33 7.88
C GLU A 141 -15.65 19.65 8.82
N TRP A 142 -14.35 19.77 8.52
CA TRP A 142 -13.29 19.24 9.39
C TRP A 142 -13.12 20.07 10.67
N VAL A 143 -13.28 21.38 10.59
CA VAL A 143 -13.21 22.26 11.77
C VAL A 143 -14.40 21.99 12.69
N ASP A 144 -15.61 21.87 12.13
CA ASP A 144 -16.80 21.53 12.91
C ASP A 144 -16.68 20.14 13.56
N PHE A 145 -16.13 19.14 12.85
CA PHE A 145 -15.86 17.81 13.43
C PHE A 145 -14.94 17.86 14.66
N VAL A 146 -13.90 18.70 14.64
CA VAL A 146 -12.94 18.81 15.74
C VAL A 146 -13.49 19.64 16.92
N VAL A 147 -14.34 20.64 16.64
CA VAL A 147 -14.85 21.56 17.66
C VAL A 147 -16.13 21.04 18.32
N GLU A 148 -17.07 20.49 17.55
CA GLU A 148 -18.38 20.06 18.05
C GLU A 148 -18.42 18.60 18.52
N GLY A 149 -17.44 17.77 18.14
CA GLY A 149 -17.19 16.46 18.73
C GLY A 149 -18.44 15.61 18.97
N TYR A 150 -19.06 15.12 17.89
CA TYR A 150 -20.07 14.05 17.98
C TYR A 150 -19.41 12.67 18.13
#